data_AF-K6VDI0-F1
#
_entry.id   AF-K6VDI0-F1
#
_cell.length_a   1.000
_cell.length_b   1.000
_cell.length_c   1.000
_cell.angle_alpha   90.00
_cell.angle_beta   90.00
_cell.angle_gamma   90.00
#
_symmetry.space_group_name_H-M   'P 1'
#
loop_
_entity.id
_entity.type
_entity.pdbx_description
1 polymer ?
#
loop_
_entity_poly.entity_id
_entity_poly.type
_entity_poly.pdbx_seq_one_letter_code
_entity_poly.pdbx_strand_id
1 'polypeptide(L)' 'MAAHEARAHDGGMTAVLSRAQRYAGALRWYWRGMTGADAYERYVEHLARTHPGAPVPTVKQFWREKYDDMERNPATRCC' A
#
# COMPACT_ATOMS: atom_id res chain seq x y z
N MET A 1 -40.67 -24.47 12.96
CA MET A 1 -40.66 -23.13 12.35
C MET A 1 -39.49 -22.23 12.79
N ALA A 2 -38.50 -22.67 13.59
CA ALA A 2 -37.39 -21.82 14.07
C ALA A 2 -36.07 -21.90 13.24
N ALA A 3 -36.00 -22.75 12.20
CA ALA A 3 -34.76 -23.00 11.44
C ALA A 3 -34.58 -22.13 10.19
N HIS A 4 -35.56 -21.29 9.85
CA HIS A 4 -35.52 -20.44 8.65
C HIS A 4 -34.99 -19.02 8.92
N GLU A 5 -34.94 -18.60 10.18
CA GLU A 5 -34.50 -17.26 10.59
C GLU A 5 -32.98 -17.18 10.73
N ALA A 6 -32.30 -18.25 11.18
CA ALA A 6 -30.84 -18.26 11.36
C ALA A 6 -30.06 -18.05 10.04
N ARG A 7 -30.54 -18.60 8.91
CA ARG A 7 -29.89 -18.47 7.59
C ARG A 7 -29.95 -17.05 7.01
N ALA A 8 -30.90 -16.22 7.44
CA ALA A 8 -31.01 -14.84 6.98
C ALA A 8 -29.98 -13.91 7.65
N HIS A 9 -29.59 -14.21 8.89
CA HIS A 9 -28.61 -13.42 9.65
C HIS A 9 -27.17 -13.60 9.11
N ASP A 10 -26.79 -14.82 8.69
CA ASP A 10 -25.47 -15.10 8.11
C ASP A 10 -25.26 -14.41 6.76
N GLY A 11 -26.30 -14.36 5.92
CA GLY A 11 -26.26 -13.68 4.61
C GLY A 11 -26.10 -12.15 4.73
N GLY A 12 -26.76 -11.54 5.72
CA GLY A 12 -26.62 -10.11 5.99
C GLY A 12 -25.23 -9.74 6.52
N MET A 13 -24.70 -10.52 7.47
CA MET A 13 -23.36 -10.30 8.02
C MET A 13 -22.27 -10.49 6.98
N THR A 14 -22.33 -11.53 6.15
CA THR A 14 -21.36 -11.73 5.06
C THR A 14 -21.40 -10.62 4.01
N ALA A 15 -22.59 -10.12 3.66
CA ALA A 15 -22.74 -8.97 2.77
C ALA A 15 -22.12 -7.69 3.37
N VAL A 16 -22.36 -7.39 4.65
CA VAL A 16 -21.77 -6.25 5.35
C VAL A 16 -20.25 -6.38 5.45
N LEU A 17 -19.74 -7.56 5.78
CA LEU A 17 -18.31 -7.86 5.85
C LEU A 17 -17.64 -7.65 4.48
N SER A 18 -18.24 -8.15 3.40
CA SER A 18 -17.70 -7.97 2.03
C SER A 18 -17.60 -6.50 1.64
N ARG A 19 -18.58 -5.68 2.05
CA ARG A 19 -18.59 -4.24 1.80
C ARG A 19 -17.54 -3.53 2.66
N ALA A 20 -17.41 -3.89 3.93
CA ALA A 20 -16.38 -3.38 4.82
C ALA A 20 -14.96 -3.71 4.31
N GLN A 21 -14.74 -4.90 3.77
CA GLN A 21 -13.46 -5.30 3.17
C GLN A 21 -13.06 -4.41 1.99
N ARG A 22 -14.02 -4.00 1.15
CA ARG A 22 -13.76 -3.07 0.04
C ARG A 22 -13.32 -1.69 0.54
N TYR A 23 -14.01 -1.16 1.56
CA TYR A 23 -13.64 0.12 2.16
C TYR A 23 -12.29 0.07 2.89
N ALA A 24 -11.99 -1.03 3.58
CA ALA A 24 -10.70 -1.24 4.24
C ALA A 24 -9.55 -1.25 3.23
N GLY A 25 -9.74 -1.86 2.05
CA GLY A 25 -8.76 -1.82 0.96
C GLY A 25 -8.49 -0.40 0.45
N ALA A 26 -9.54 0.39 0.23
CA ALA A 26 -9.43 1.78 -0.21
C ALA A 26 -8.72 2.66 0.84
N LEU A 27 -9.07 2.49 2.12
CA LEU A 27 -8.43 3.21 3.22
C LEU A 27 -6.94 2.84 3.33
N ARG A 28 -6.60 1.55 3.22
CA ARG A 28 -5.21 1.08 3.22
C ARG A 28 -4.43 1.65 2.04
N TRP A 29 -5.00 1.68 0.83
CA TRP A 29 -4.37 2.29 -0.34
C TRP A 29 -4.09 3.78 -0.11
N TYR A 30 -5.08 4.51 0.40
CA TYR A 30 -4.97 5.94 0.69
C TYR A 30 -3.91 6.23 1.76
N TRP A 31 -3.94 5.49 2.86
CA TRP A 31 -2.95 5.61 3.93
C TRP A 31 -1.53 5.28 3.46
N ARG A 32 -1.37 4.23 2.64
CA ARG A 32 -0.05 3.87 2.11
C ARG A 32 0.51 4.96 1.20
N GLY A 33 -0.33 5.53 0.33
CA GLY A 33 0.06 6.68 -0.50
C GLY A 33 0.41 7.92 0.33
N MET A 34 -0.37 8.20 1.38
CA MET A 34 -0.13 9.36 2.26
C MET A 34 1.16 9.23 3.09
N THR A 35 1.40 8.04 3.65
CA THR A 35 2.60 7.76 4.47
C THR A 35 3.85 7.49 3.62
N GLY A 36 3.69 7.32 2.31
CA GLY A 36 4.77 6.87 1.42
C GLY A 36 5.18 5.42 1.66
N ALA A 37 4.35 4.61 2.32
CA ALA A 37 4.59 3.18 2.50
C ALA A 37 4.54 2.39 1.18
N ASP A 38 4.00 2.99 0.12
CA ASP A 38 4.02 2.48 -1.26
C ASP A 38 5.19 3.04 -2.10
N ALA A 39 6.12 3.79 -1.51
CA ALA A 39 7.25 4.39 -2.23
C ALA A 39 8.09 3.36 -3.00
N TYR A 40 8.29 2.17 -2.41
CA TYR A 40 9.00 1.08 -3.08
C TYR A 40 8.24 0.56 -4.31
N GLU A 41 6.94 0.30 -4.19
CA GLU A 41 6.12 -0.17 -5.32
C GLU A 41 6.13 0.84 -6.47
N ARG A 42 6.00 2.13 -6.16
CA ARG A 42 6.10 3.22 -7.14
C ARG A 42 7.50 3.29 -7.77
N TYR A 43 8.55 3.08 -6.98
CA TYR A 43 9.93 3.04 -7.49
C TYR A 43 10.14 1.88 -8.46
N VAL A 44 9.66 0.67 -8.12
CA VAL A 44 9.78 -0.50 -9.01
C VAL A 44 8.99 -0.30 -10.30
N GLU A 45 7.77 0.24 -10.21
CA GLU A 45 6.96 0.55 -11.38
C GLU A 45 7.64 1.61 -12.26
N HIS A 46 8.20 2.66 -11.65
CA HIS A 46 8.99 3.65 -12.37
C HIS A 46 10.23 3.03 -13.01
N LEU A 47 10.97 2.19 -12.29
CA LEU A 47 12.15 1.50 -12.79
C LEU A 47 11.81 0.60 -13.98
N ALA A 48 10.72 -0.16 -13.90
CA ALA A 48 10.26 -1.02 -14.99
C ALA A 48 9.87 -0.22 -16.25
N ARG A 49 9.28 0.97 -16.06
CA ARG A 49 8.88 1.85 -17.18
C ARG A 49 10.08 2.58 -17.79
N THR A 50 11.00 3.08 -16.97
CA THR A 50 12.13 3.93 -17.41
C THR A 50 13.32 3.10 -17.86
N HIS A 51 13.58 1.97 -17.20
CA HIS A 51 14.73 1.10 -17.43
C HIS A 51 14.31 -0.38 -17.48
N PRO A 52 13.67 -0.81 -18.58
CA PRO A 52 13.30 -2.21 -18.75
C PRO A 52 14.57 -3.08 -18.72
N GLY A 53 14.63 -4.04 -17.79
CA GLY A 53 15.76 -4.95 -17.62
C GLY A 53 16.81 -4.53 -16.57
N ALA A 54 16.65 -3.37 -15.94
CA ALA A 54 17.48 -3.01 -14.79
C ALA A 54 17.18 -3.93 -13.59
N PRO A 55 18.19 -4.31 -12.79
CA PRO A 55 17.97 -5.09 -11.59
C PRO A 55 17.14 -4.30 -10.58
N VAL A 56 16.03 -4.89 -10.12
CA VAL A 56 15.17 -4.29 -9.09
C VAL A 56 15.86 -4.46 -7.73
N PRO A 57 16.17 -3.37 -7.00
CA PRO A 57 16.75 -3.47 -5.67
C PRO A 57 15.75 -4.08 -4.70
N THR A 58 16.23 -4.75 -3.66
CA THR A 58 15.35 -5.22 -2.58
C THR A 58 14.77 -4.05 -1.80
N VAL A 59 13.64 -4.25 -1.11
CA VAL A 59 13.00 -3.23 -0.26
C VAL A 59 14.00 -2.60 0.72
N LYS A 60 14.86 -3.42 1.34
CA LYS A 60 15.88 -2.95 2.30
C LYS A 60 16.92 -2.06 1.63
N GLN A 61 17.40 -2.43 0.44
CA GLN A 61 18.36 -1.64 -0.33
C GLN A 61 17.76 -0.30 -0.74
N PHE A 62 16.52 -0.31 -1.26
CA PHE A 62 15.80 0.91 -1.60
C PHE A 62 15.71 1.89 -0.43
N TRP A 63 15.29 1.44 0.75
CA TRP A 63 15.20 2.31 1.91
C TRP A 63 16.57 2.82 2.36
N ARG A 64 17.59 1.97 2.36
CA ARG A 64 18.96 2.38 2.69
C ARG A 64 19.44 3.49 1.74
N GLU A 65 19.35 3.27 0.44
CA GLU A 65 19.76 4.24 -0.57
C GLU A 65 18.97 5.55 -0.46
N LYS A 66 17.66 5.46 -0.20
CA LYS A 66 16.80 6.63 0.02
C LYS A 66 17.25 7.44 1.24
N TYR A 67 17.54 6.78 2.36
CA TYR A 67 18.03 7.47 3.56
C TYR A 67 19.43 8.07 3.33
N ASP A 68 20.33 7.32 2.70
CA ASP A 68 21.67 7.80 2.37
C ASP A 68 21.59 9.02 1.41
N ASP A 69 20.64 9.03 0.47
CA ASP A 69 20.41 10.18 -0.42
C ASP A 69 19.89 11.40 0.34
N MET A 70 18.95 11.22 1.27
CA MET A 70 18.48 12.30 2.14
C MET A 70 19.57 12.85 3.07
N GLU A 71 20.51 12.00 3.50
CA GLU A 71 21.67 12.42 4.29
C GLU A 71 22.69 13.19 3.44
N ARG A 72 23.01 12.69 2.24
CA ARG A 72 23.95 13.33 1.31
C ARG A 72 23.40 14.62 0.71
N ASN A 73 22.10 14.68 0.46
CA ASN A 73 21.42 15.80 -0.15
C ASN A 73 20.22 16.23 0.72
N PRO A 74 20.47 16.88 1.87
CA PRO A 74 19.42 17.40 2.71
C PRO A 74 18.74 18.54 1.94
N ALA A 75 17.67 18.21 1.22
CA ALA A 75 16.88 19.18 0.48
C ALA A 75 16.47 20.30 1.44
N THR A 76 17.05 21.48 1.24
CA THR A 76 16.85 22.71 2.04
C THR A 76 17.12 22.56 3.54
N ARG A 77 18.39 22.74 3.95
CA ARG A 77 18.61 23.46 5.22
C ARG A 77 18.14 24.89 4.95
N CYS A 78 17.17 25.40 5.72
CA CYS A 78 16.88 26.82 5.64
C CYS A 78 18.14 27.57 6.07
N CYS A 79 18.69 28.32 5.11
CA CYS A 79 19.44 29.52 5.38
C CYS A 79 18.46 30.67 5.15
#